data_AF-A0A0F9S970-F1
#
_entry.id   AF-A0A0F9S970-F1
#
_cell.length_a   1.000
_cell.length_b   1.000
_cell.length_c   1.000
_cell.angle_alpha   90.00
_cell.angle_beta   90.00
_cell.angle_gamma   90.00
#
_symmetry.space_group_name_H-M   'P 1'
#
loop_
_entity.id
_entity.type
_entity.pdbx_description
1 polymer ?
#
loop_
_entity_poly.entity_id
_entity_poly.type
_entity_poly.pdbx_seq_one_letter_code
_entity_poly.pdbx_strand_id
1 'polypeptide(L)'
;MIVLPLIFYSPETKIAGGLGGIYSFRTSKNRKGSRPSSIMMALIYTQKKQSIIEFGPDLYLKNEAYHLMGRISFTDFSDRFYGIGQTTSEDMKEDFTSRITRINLNLQKKLWPKLYVGMQYEFEHNAITKVEEDGQLVRREILGSEGGTASGLGFLINRDARNNIFSPSAGDFCELSATLFRNGLGSSYDFTRYRLDLRKYFPLFSSHVLAFQGYFNLITGNPPFQMLSLIGGQNLMRGYYRGRFRDKNMIVLQMEYRVPLFRKLGMVGFLGFGDVADNVGNFVLRDFKYSAGFGFRYLLNPQEKINVRLDFGFCNESFGVYIAVSEAF
;
A
#
# COMPACT_ATOMS: atom_id res chain seq x y z
N MET A 1 -0.36 -26.52 0.95
CA MET A 1 -1.14 -25.33 1.34
C MET A 1 -0.80 -25.05 2.79
N ILE A 2 -0.44 -23.82 3.13
CA ILE A 2 -0.18 -23.40 4.51
C ILE A 2 -1.32 -22.46 4.89
N VAL A 3 -2.00 -22.75 6.00
CA VAL A 3 -3.03 -21.88 6.57
C VAL A 3 -2.46 -21.26 7.84
N LEU A 4 -2.62 -19.94 7.99
CA LEU A 4 -2.06 -19.16 9.07
C LEU A 4 -3.15 -18.25 9.66
N PRO A 5 -3.23 -18.14 11.00
CA PRO A 5 -4.03 -17.07 11.60
C PRO A 5 -3.42 -15.72 11.22
N LEU A 6 -4.29 -14.76 10.91
CA LEU A 6 -3.92 -13.38 10.66
C LEU A 6 -4.39 -12.54 11.84
N ILE A 7 -3.46 -11.82 12.47
CA ILE A 7 -3.77 -10.88 13.55
C ILE A 7 -2.95 -9.63 13.28
N PHE A 8 -3.62 -8.48 13.26
CA PHE A 8 -2.96 -7.18 13.11
C PHE A 8 -3.75 -6.10 13.85
N TYR A 9 -3.10 -4.95 14.06
CA TYR A 9 -3.72 -3.79 14.70
C TYR A 9 -3.35 -2.53 13.93
N SER A 10 -4.31 -1.64 13.72
CA SER A 10 -4.07 -0.28 13.22
C SER A 10 -5.14 0.69 13.73
N PRO A 11 -4.94 2.01 13.62
CA PRO A 11 -5.99 2.99 13.89
C PRO A 11 -7.27 2.79 13.06
N GLU A 12 -7.10 2.34 11.81
CA GLU A 12 -8.18 2.12 10.85
C GLU A 12 -9.03 0.90 11.21
N THR A 13 -8.42 -0.21 11.66
CA THR A 13 -9.12 -1.46 11.94
C THR A 13 -9.35 -1.76 13.43
N LYS A 14 -8.59 -1.09 14.31
CA LYS A 14 -8.31 -1.60 15.66
C LYS A 14 -7.80 -3.04 15.56
N ILE A 15 -8.21 -3.93 16.45
CA ILE A 15 -7.83 -5.35 16.35
C ILE A 15 -8.52 -5.96 15.13
N ALA A 16 -7.74 -6.59 14.27
CA ALA A 16 -8.23 -7.38 13.15
C ALA A 16 -7.75 -8.82 13.29
N GLY A 17 -8.66 -9.76 13.03
CA GLY A 17 -8.43 -11.20 13.12
C GLY A 17 -8.97 -11.90 11.88
N GLY A 18 -8.31 -12.98 11.46
CA GLY A 18 -8.70 -13.68 10.26
C GLY A 18 -7.91 -14.95 9.99
N LEU A 19 -8.17 -15.54 8.83
CA LEU A 19 -7.45 -16.70 8.32
C LEU A 19 -6.86 -16.34 6.95
N GLY A 20 -5.59 -16.68 6.79
CA GLY A 20 -4.88 -16.58 5.52
C GLY A 20 -4.41 -17.95 5.06
N GLY A 21 -4.48 -18.21 3.77
CA GLY A 21 -3.93 -19.41 3.14
C GLY A 21 -2.96 -19.02 2.03
N ILE A 22 -1.82 -19.69 1.96
CA ILE A 22 -0.92 -19.61 0.81
C ILE A 22 -0.70 -21.01 0.22
N TYR A 23 -0.91 -21.12 -1.09
CA TYR A 23 -0.62 -22.30 -1.86
C TYR A 23 0.54 -22.02 -2.81
N SER A 24 1.71 -22.59 -2.55
CA SER A 24 2.91 -22.42 -3.36
C SER A 24 3.16 -23.64 -4.25
N PHE A 25 3.55 -23.42 -5.50
CA PHE A 25 3.84 -24.45 -6.50
C PHE A 25 4.87 -23.96 -7.52
N ARG A 26 5.43 -24.87 -8.33
CA ARG A 26 6.38 -24.50 -9.40
C ARG A 26 5.84 -24.93 -10.75
N THR A 27 5.78 -24.00 -11.69
CA THR A 27 5.31 -24.21 -13.07
C THR A 27 6.43 -24.68 -14.00
N SER A 28 7.70 -24.43 -13.65
CA SER A 28 8.86 -24.80 -14.46
C SER A 28 9.20 -26.29 -14.34
N LYS A 29 9.63 -26.89 -15.46
CA LYS A 29 10.23 -28.24 -15.49
C LYS A 29 11.55 -28.31 -14.71
N ASN A 30 12.29 -27.20 -14.61
CA ASN A 30 13.53 -27.12 -13.82
C ASN A 30 13.22 -26.62 -12.39
N ARG A 31 12.78 -27.55 -11.54
CA ARG A 31 12.21 -27.25 -10.21
C ARG A 31 13.20 -26.69 -9.19
N LYS A 32 14.51 -26.92 -9.33
CA LYS A 32 15.51 -26.54 -8.31
C LYS A 32 16.00 -25.09 -8.42
N GLY A 33 15.85 -24.44 -9.57
CA GLY A 33 16.36 -23.08 -9.81
C GLY A 33 15.29 -21.99 -10.01
N SER A 34 14.00 -22.35 -10.01
CA SER A 34 12.90 -21.42 -10.28
C SER A 34 12.19 -20.96 -9.00
N ARG A 35 11.80 -19.68 -8.98
CA ARG A 35 10.94 -19.07 -7.97
C ARG A 35 9.58 -19.80 -7.93
N PRO A 36 9.06 -20.12 -6.73
CA PRO A 36 7.74 -20.69 -6.61
C PRO A 36 6.68 -19.64 -6.98
N SER A 37 5.69 -20.07 -7.75
CA SER A 37 4.41 -19.36 -7.86
C SER A 37 3.63 -19.56 -6.57
N SER A 38 2.75 -18.62 -6.23
CA SER A 38 1.85 -18.73 -5.10
C SER A 38 0.47 -18.18 -5.40
N ILE A 39 -0.52 -18.67 -4.65
CA ILE A 39 -1.85 -18.09 -4.57
C ILE A 39 -2.14 -17.87 -3.10
N MET A 40 -2.38 -16.61 -2.74
CA MET A 40 -2.79 -16.21 -1.39
C MET A 40 -4.28 -15.96 -1.35
N MET A 41 -4.92 -16.35 -0.25
CA MET A 41 -6.28 -15.92 0.10
C MET A 41 -6.29 -15.47 1.56
N ALA A 42 -7.02 -14.41 1.88
CA ALA A 42 -7.22 -13.96 3.26
C ALA A 42 -8.69 -13.58 3.50
N LEU A 43 -9.20 -13.96 4.66
CA LEU A 43 -10.52 -13.60 5.18
C LEU A 43 -10.30 -12.93 6.53
N ILE A 44 -10.62 -11.65 6.65
CA ILE A 44 -10.33 -10.83 7.82
C ILE A 44 -11.60 -10.13 8.27
N TYR A 45 -11.80 -10.11 9.58
CA TYR A 45 -12.83 -9.34 10.25
C TYR A 45 -12.22 -8.46 11.33
N THR A 46 -12.73 -7.25 11.51
CA THR A 46 -12.14 -6.27 12.43
C THR A 46 -13.06 -5.93 13.60
N GLN A 47 -12.49 -5.39 14.67
CA GLN A 47 -13.23 -4.89 15.82
C GLN A 47 -14.18 -3.74 15.43
N LYS A 48 -13.89 -3.01 14.35
CA LYS A 48 -14.80 -2.03 13.75
C LYS A 48 -15.88 -2.63 12.85
N LYS A 49 -16.08 -3.96 12.89
CA LYS A 49 -17.08 -4.70 12.10
C LYS A 49 -16.85 -4.62 10.58
N GLN A 50 -15.60 -4.46 10.16
CA GLN A 50 -15.22 -4.42 8.75
C GLN A 50 -14.90 -5.83 8.26
N SER A 51 -15.22 -6.12 7.00
CA SER A 51 -14.92 -7.39 6.35
C SER A 51 -13.96 -7.17 5.19
N ILE A 52 -12.89 -7.95 5.12
CA ILE A 52 -11.89 -7.89 4.05
C ILE A 52 -11.66 -9.31 3.54
N ILE A 53 -11.92 -9.52 2.26
CA ILE A 53 -11.59 -10.74 1.52
C ILE A 53 -10.53 -10.36 0.51
N GLU A 54 -9.43 -11.09 0.48
CA GLU A 54 -8.33 -10.86 -0.46
C GLU A 54 -7.93 -12.16 -1.14
N PHE A 55 -7.63 -12.06 -2.44
CA PHE A 55 -7.11 -13.14 -3.27
C PHE A 55 -5.95 -12.58 -4.11
N GLY A 56 -4.76 -13.17 -3.98
CA GLY A 56 -3.53 -12.67 -4.59
C GLY A 56 -2.78 -13.77 -5.34
N PRO A 57 -2.98 -13.93 -6.65
CA PRO A 57 -2.15 -14.80 -7.46
C PRO A 57 -0.79 -14.14 -7.75
N ASP A 58 0.29 -14.90 -7.59
CA ASP A 58 1.65 -14.50 -7.93
C ASP A 58 2.31 -15.64 -8.73
N LEU A 59 2.27 -15.55 -10.06
CA LEU A 59 2.58 -16.64 -10.96
C LEU A 59 3.80 -16.34 -11.81
N TYR A 60 4.85 -17.14 -11.66
CA TYR A 60 5.97 -17.20 -12.59
C TYR A 60 5.67 -18.22 -13.69
N LEU A 61 5.77 -17.81 -14.95
CA LEU A 61 5.42 -18.63 -16.13
C LEU A 61 6.61 -18.73 -17.09
N LYS A 62 6.65 -19.82 -17.87
CA LYS A 62 7.68 -20.09 -18.89
C LYS A 62 9.11 -19.83 -18.39
N ASN A 63 9.52 -20.53 -17.31
CA ASN A 63 10.84 -20.36 -16.68
C ASN A 63 11.13 -18.90 -16.27
N GLU A 64 10.15 -18.24 -15.66
CA GLU A 64 10.22 -16.84 -15.20
C GLU A 64 10.35 -15.79 -16.32
N ALA A 65 10.12 -16.17 -17.58
CA ALA A 65 10.07 -15.19 -18.67
C ALA A 65 8.88 -14.23 -18.50
N TYR A 66 7.79 -14.70 -17.91
CA TYR A 66 6.59 -13.92 -17.61
C TYR A 66 6.24 -14.02 -16.13
N HIS A 67 5.75 -12.92 -15.59
CA HIS A 67 5.31 -12.78 -14.21
C HIS A 67 3.92 -12.16 -14.21
N LEU A 68 2.93 -12.90 -13.70
CA LEU A 68 1.57 -12.41 -13.50
C LEU A 68 1.35 -12.23 -12.01
N MET A 69 1.12 -11.00 -11.58
CA MET A 69 0.79 -10.66 -10.20
C MET A 69 -0.62 -10.07 -10.17
N GLY A 70 -1.45 -10.53 -9.25
CA GLY A 70 -2.80 -10.04 -9.05
C GLY A 70 -3.11 -9.74 -7.60
N ARG A 71 -4.05 -8.82 -7.38
CA ARG A 71 -4.69 -8.58 -6.10
C ARG A 71 -6.16 -8.27 -6.33
N ILE A 72 -7.02 -9.17 -5.89
CA ILE A 72 -8.47 -9.05 -5.93
C ILE A 72 -8.93 -8.92 -4.49
N SER A 73 -9.67 -7.86 -4.16
CA SER A 73 -10.18 -7.66 -2.81
C SER A 73 -11.62 -7.18 -2.79
N PHE A 74 -12.39 -7.74 -1.87
CA PHE A 74 -13.75 -7.30 -1.54
C PHE A 74 -13.74 -6.80 -0.11
N THR A 75 -14.13 -5.54 0.08
CA THR A 75 -14.08 -4.89 1.39
C THR A 75 -15.41 -4.24 1.70
N ASP A 76 -15.86 -4.38 2.94
CA ASP A 76 -16.92 -3.57 3.55
C ASP A 76 -16.26 -2.86 4.73
N PHE A 77 -15.96 -1.58 4.55
CA PHE A 77 -15.00 -0.86 5.38
C PHE A 77 -15.52 0.53 5.76
N SER A 78 -15.65 0.77 7.05
CA SER A 78 -15.89 2.10 7.61
C SER A 78 -14.57 2.86 7.71
N ASP A 79 -14.54 4.06 7.15
CA ASP A 79 -13.35 4.92 7.07
C ASP A 79 -13.71 6.38 7.43
N ARG A 80 -12.70 7.24 7.49
CA ARG A 80 -12.83 8.66 7.81
C ARG A 80 -12.55 9.53 6.60
N PHE A 81 -13.34 10.59 6.43
CA PHE A 81 -13.16 11.62 5.43
C PHE A 81 -12.91 12.96 6.12
N TYR A 82 -11.91 13.71 5.67
CA TYR A 82 -11.46 14.96 6.28
C TYR A 82 -11.53 16.14 5.31
N GLY A 83 -12.27 16.02 4.21
CA GLY A 83 -12.11 16.92 3.06
C GLY A 83 -10.98 16.50 2.12
N ILE A 84 -10.75 17.33 1.10
CA ILE A 84 -9.68 17.18 0.10
C ILE A 84 -8.76 18.38 0.23
N GLY A 85 -7.45 18.15 0.25
CA GLY A 85 -6.43 19.17 0.29
C GLY A 85 -5.38 18.98 1.37
N GLN A 86 -4.37 19.84 1.32
CA GLN A 86 -3.19 19.78 2.19
C GLN A 86 -3.40 20.49 3.54
N THR A 87 -4.41 21.36 3.67
CA THR A 87 -4.66 22.18 4.86
C THR A 87 -5.97 21.84 5.57
N THR A 88 -6.53 20.66 5.32
CA THR A 88 -7.79 20.24 5.95
C THR A 88 -7.64 20.08 7.46
N SER A 89 -8.69 20.44 8.22
CA SER A 89 -8.72 20.32 9.69
C SER A 89 -9.27 18.96 10.14
N GLU A 90 -8.85 18.50 11.32
CA GLU A 90 -9.43 17.35 12.01
C GLU A 90 -10.93 17.56 12.33
N ASP A 91 -11.38 18.80 12.47
CA ASP A 91 -12.80 19.12 12.72
C ASP A 91 -13.71 18.83 11.52
N MET A 92 -13.13 18.65 10.32
CA MET A 92 -13.86 18.27 9.11
C MET A 92 -14.12 16.76 9.00
N LYS A 93 -13.72 15.99 10.03
CA LYS A 93 -13.84 14.54 10.07
C LYS A 93 -15.30 14.10 10.07
N GLU A 94 -15.66 13.31 9.07
CA GLU A 94 -16.88 12.51 9.02
C GLU A 94 -16.54 11.02 8.82
N ASP A 95 -17.28 10.12 9.47
CA ASP A 95 -17.20 8.69 9.21
C ASP A 95 -18.10 8.32 8.01
N PHE A 96 -17.62 7.42 7.15
CA PHE A 96 -18.40 6.85 6.06
C PHE A 96 -18.12 5.37 5.91
N THR A 97 -19.00 4.63 5.25
CA THR A 97 -18.80 3.21 4.94
C THR A 97 -18.88 2.99 3.44
N SER A 98 -17.90 2.26 2.91
CA SER A 98 -17.88 1.86 1.51
C SER A 98 -17.78 0.35 1.39
N ARG A 99 -18.52 -0.19 0.41
CA ARG A 99 -18.26 -1.51 -0.15
C ARG A 99 -17.42 -1.36 -1.40
N ILE A 100 -16.23 -1.94 -1.39
CA ILE A 100 -15.26 -1.77 -2.47
C ILE A 100 -14.83 -3.12 -3.01
N THR A 101 -14.95 -3.30 -4.32
CA THR A 101 -14.32 -4.38 -5.07
C THR A 101 -13.13 -3.80 -5.82
N ARG A 102 -11.92 -4.30 -5.56
CA ARG A 102 -10.70 -3.91 -6.29
C ARG A 102 -10.10 -5.10 -7.00
N ILE A 103 -9.63 -4.89 -8.22
CA ILE A 103 -8.85 -5.84 -8.99
C ILE A 103 -7.63 -5.10 -9.53
N ASN A 104 -6.44 -5.58 -9.20
CA ASN A 104 -5.18 -5.10 -9.75
C ASN A 104 -4.50 -6.29 -10.40
N LEU A 105 -4.19 -6.22 -11.70
CA LEU A 105 -3.51 -7.28 -12.43
C LEU A 105 -2.31 -6.70 -13.17
N ASN A 106 -1.13 -7.28 -12.95
CA ASN A 106 0.11 -6.90 -13.58
C ASN A 106 0.63 -8.10 -14.37
N LEU A 107 0.74 -7.97 -15.69
CA LEU A 107 1.38 -8.98 -16.54
C LEU A 107 2.68 -8.41 -17.08
N GLN A 108 3.80 -8.99 -16.66
CA GLN A 108 5.12 -8.49 -16.98
C GLN A 108 5.97 -9.55 -17.71
N LYS A 109 6.88 -9.07 -18.55
CA LYS A 109 7.91 -9.87 -19.21
C LYS A 109 9.27 -9.44 -18.69
N LYS A 110 10.11 -10.43 -18.38
CA LYS A 110 11.51 -10.21 -18.02
C LYS A 110 12.29 -9.79 -19.28
N LEU A 111 12.83 -8.57 -19.31
CA LEU A 111 13.62 -8.07 -20.45
C LEU A 111 15.13 -8.09 -20.16
N TRP A 112 15.50 -7.87 -18.91
CA TRP A 112 16.87 -7.97 -18.42
C TRP A 112 16.90 -8.61 -17.02
N PRO A 113 18.06 -9.05 -16.51
CA PRO A 113 18.16 -9.51 -15.14
C PRO A 113 17.54 -8.48 -14.17
N LYS A 114 16.55 -8.92 -13.39
CA LYS A 114 15.81 -8.13 -12.40
C LYS A 114 14.90 -7.03 -12.96
N LEU A 115 14.81 -6.84 -14.28
CA LEU A 115 13.97 -5.83 -14.91
C LEU A 115 12.82 -6.48 -15.68
N TYR A 116 11.62 -6.09 -15.29
CA TYR A 116 10.35 -6.55 -15.83
C TYR A 116 9.60 -5.35 -16.41
N VAL A 117 9.02 -5.53 -17.60
CA VAL A 117 8.20 -4.53 -18.27
C VAL A 117 6.89 -5.17 -18.70
N GLY A 118 5.78 -4.48 -18.55
CA GLY A 118 4.49 -5.06 -18.82
C GLY A 118 3.32 -4.11 -18.77
N MET A 119 2.14 -4.69 -18.69
CA MET A 119 0.86 -4.00 -18.60
C MET A 119 0.27 -4.15 -17.20
N GLN A 120 -0.50 -3.14 -16.81
CA GLN A 120 -1.25 -3.07 -15.57
C GLN A 120 -2.73 -2.84 -15.88
N TYR A 121 -3.61 -3.54 -15.19
CA TYR A 121 -5.04 -3.30 -15.17
C TYR A 121 -5.46 -2.99 -13.74
N GLU A 122 -6.10 -1.85 -13.52
CA GLU A 122 -6.67 -1.44 -12.24
C GLU A 122 -8.18 -1.27 -12.40
N PHE A 123 -8.95 -1.93 -11.55
CA PHE A 123 -10.40 -1.80 -11.47
C PHE A 123 -10.82 -1.58 -10.03
N GLU A 124 -11.71 -0.62 -9.79
CA GLU A 124 -12.31 -0.35 -8.50
C GLU A 124 -13.80 -0.04 -8.70
N HIS A 125 -14.67 -0.86 -8.12
CA HIS A 125 -16.08 -0.53 -7.98
C HIS A 125 -16.34 -0.14 -6.53
N ASN A 126 -16.91 1.04 -6.31
CA ASN A 126 -17.16 1.61 -5.00
C ASN A 126 -18.65 1.91 -4.83
N ALA A 127 -19.25 1.40 -3.77
CA ALA A 127 -20.59 1.76 -3.33
C ALA A 127 -20.52 2.37 -1.92
N ILE A 128 -20.93 3.63 -1.79
CA ILE A 128 -21.08 4.29 -0.49
C ILE A 128 -22.37 3.77 0.15
N THR A 129 -22.26 3.11 1.30
CA THR A 129 -23.40 2.47 1.98
C THR A 129 -23.89 3.26 3.18
N LYS A 130 -23.02 4.08 3.78
CA LYS A 130 -23.34 4.95 4.92
C LYS A 130 -22.49 6.21 4.88
N VAL A 131 -23.10 7.34 5.22
CA VAL A 131 -22.48 8.66 5.42
C VAL A 131 -23.14 9.32 6.62
N GLU A 132 -22.47 10.28 7.24
CA GLU A 132 -23.06 11.13 8.28
C GLU A 132 -24.09 12.10 7.67
N GLU A 133 -25.18 12.39 8.41
CA GLU A 133 -26.32 13.18 7.90
C GLU A 133 -25.98 14.66 7.68
N ASP A 134 -25.02 15.18 8.45
CA ASP A 134 -24.51 16.55 8.41
C ASP A 134 -23.12 16.66 7.74
N GLY A 135 -22.61 15.54 7.21
CA GLY A 135 -21.31 15.44 6.57
C GLY A 135 -21.21 16.13 5.20
N GLN A 136 -20.01 16.12 4.60
CA GLN A 136 -19.77 16.69 3.27
C GLN A 136 -20.21 15.70 2.18
N LEU A 137 -20.06 14.39 2.42
CA LEU A 137 -20.35 13.35 1.42
C LEU A 137 -21.86 13.21 1.13
N VAL A 138 -22.74 13.54 2.08
CA VAL A 138 -24.20 13.48 1.87
C VAL A 138 -24.68 14.47 0.81
N ARG A 139 -23.95 15.58 0.61
CA ARG A 139 -24.28 16.63 -0.36
C ARG A 139 -24.02 16.22 -1.80
N ARG A 140 -23.24 15.16 -2.02
CA ARG A 140 -22.91 14.59 -3.34
C ARG A 140 -22.18 15.55 -4.30
N GLU A 141 -21.60 16.62 -3.78
CA GLU A 141 -20.81 17.58 -4.56
C GLU A 141 -19.38 17.07 -4.82
N ILE A 142 -18.86 16.23 -3.92
CA ILE A 142 -17.54 15.63 -4.05
C ILE A 142 -17.62 14.44 -5.00
N LEU A 143 -16.82 14.47 -6.07
CA LEU A 143 -16.80 13.40 -7.06
C LEU A 143 -16.51 12.04 -6.42
N GLY A 144 -17.39 11.07 -6.66
CA GLY A 144 -17.33 9.74 -6.06
C GLY A 144 -18.22 9.53 -4.83
N SER A 145 -18.87 10.57 -4.29
CA SER A 145 -19.79 10.45 -3.15
C SER A 145 -21.01 9.57 -3.42
N GLU A 146 -21.39 9.42 -4.69
CA GLU A 146 -22.45 8.51 -5.12
C GLU A 146 -21.94 7.08 -5.42
N GLY A 147 -20.65 6.83 -5.18
CA GLY A 147 -19.97 5.65 -5.68
C GLY A 147 -19.72 5.73 -7.19
N GLY A 148 -19.32 4.60 -7.76
CA GLY A 148 -19.04 4.47 -9.19
C GLY A 148 -17.98 3.42 -9.49
N THR A 149 -17.65 3.28 -10.77
CA THR A 149 -16.66 2.31 -11.25
C THR A 149 -15.49 3.05 -11.87
N ALA A 150 -14.28 2.74 -11.47
CA ALA A 150 -13.06 3.12 -12.16
C ALA A 150 -12.45 1.88 -12.79
N SER A 151 -12.16 1.94 -14.08
CA SER A 151 -11.52 0.85 -14.83
C SER A 151 -10.42 1.45 -15.69
N GLY A 152 -9.21 0.97 -15.52
CA GLY A 152 -8.02 1.56 -16.10
C GLY A 152 -7.01 0.54 -16.59
N LEU A 153 -6.33 0.91 -17.68
CA LEU A 153 -5.29 0.13 -18.31
C LEU A 153 -4.03 0.98 -18.41
N GLY A 154 -2.88 0.37 -18.16
CA GLY A 154 -1.61 1.06 -18.03
C GLY A 154 -0.41 0.21 -18.38
N PHE A 155 0.76 0.84 -18.32
CA PHE A 155 2.06 0.17 -18.40
C PHE A 155 2.76 0.19 -17.05
N LEU A 156 3.68 -0.76 -16.87
CA LEU A 156 4.42 -0.95 -15.64
C LEU A 156 5.85 -1.37 -15.95
N ILE A 157 6.81 -0.71 -15.30
CA ILE A 157 8.23 -1.05 -15.31
C ILE A 157 8.61 -1.34 -13.86
N ASN A 158 9.18 -2.52 -13.61
CA ASN A 158 9.55 -2.97 -12.29
C ASN A 158 10.98 -3.51 -12.30
N ARG A 159 11.83 -2.95 -11.44
CA ARG A 159 13.17 -3.46 -11.17
C ARG A 159 13.28 -3.83 -9.69
N ASP A 160 13.45 -5.10 -9.40
CA ASP A 160 13.64 -5.59 -8.04
C ASP A 160 15.00 -6.26 -7.88
N ALA A 161 15.94 -5.52 -7.28
CA ALA A 161 17.28 -5.98 -6.95
C ALA A 161 17.49 -6.22 -5.45
N ARG A 162 16.42 -6.20 -4.66
CA ARG A 162 16.48 -6.48 -3.22
C ARG A 162 17.00 -7.89 -2.98
N ASN A 163 17.76 -8.04 -1.91
CA ASN A 163 18.29 -9.35 -1.50
C ASN A 163 17.23 -10.24 -0.83
N ASN A 164 16.18 -9.66 -0.26
CA ASN A 164 15.04 -10.35 0.33
C ASN A 164 13.78 -9.48 0.18
N ILE A 165 12.63 -10.08 -0.06
CA ILE A 165 11.37 -9.36 -0.34
C ILE A 165 10.66 -8.93 0.96
N PHE A 166 10.80 -9.72 2.04
CA PHE A 166 10.09 -9.52 3.31
C PHE A 166 10.84 -8.61 4.31
N SER A 167 12.17 -8.72 4.33
CA SER A 167 13.07 -7.92 5.16
C SER A 167 14.34 -7.57 4.37
N PRO A 168 14.24 -6.63 3.41
CA PRO A 168 15.38 -6.21 2.60
C PRO A 168 16.48 -5.59 3.47
N SER A 169 17.74 -5.96 3.22
CA SER A 169 18.91 -5.37 3.89
C SER A 169 19.93 -4.76 2.93
N ALA A 170 19.82 -5.08 1.63
CA ALA A 170 20.68 -4.55 0.59
C ALA A 170 19.95 -4.56 -0.75
N GLY A 171 20.41 -3.70 -1.66
CA GLY A 171 19.86 -3.58 -3.01
C GLY A 171 18.86 -2.44 -3.13
N ASP A 172 18.05 -2.47 -4.18
CA ASP A 172 17.11 -1.41 -4.50
C ASP A 172 15.87 -1.97 -5.21
N PHE A 173 14.80 -1.20 -5.16
CA PHE A 173 13.53 -1.47 -5.81
C PHE A 173 13.06 -0.20 -6.53
N CYS A 174 12.59 -0.35 -7.76
CA CYS A 174 12.03 0.73 -8.54
C CYS A 174 10.80 0.22 -9.29
N GLU A 175 9.65 0.82 -9.02
CA GLU A 175 8.41 0.58 -9.76
C GLU A 175 7.90 1.89 -10.34
N LEU A 176 7.67 1.93 -11.65
CA LEU A 176 7.07 3.04 -12.37
C LEU A 176 5.83 2.52 -13.11
N SER A 177 4.70 3.20 -12.94
CA SER A 177 3.49 2.91 -13.72
C SER A 177 2.79 4.17 -14.19
N ALA A 178 2.06 4.04 -15.29
CA ALA A 178 1.06 5.01 -15.72
C ALA A 178 -0.19 4.29 -16.19
N THR A 179 -1.34 4.65 -15.62
CA THR A 179 -2.63 3.96 -15.81
C THR A 179 -3.70 4.98 -16.18
N LEU A 180 -4.37 4.73 -17.31
CA LEU A 180 -5.43 5.59 -17.84
C LEU A 180 -6.79 5.00 -17.49
N PHE A 181 -7.64 5.81 -16.87
CA PHE A 181 -9.03 5.48 -16.55
C PHE A 181 -9.95 6.26 -17.48
N ARG A 182 -10.72 5.56 -18.32
CA ARG A 182 -11.54 6.18 -19.38
C ARG A 182 -12.89 5.49 -19.53
N ASN A 183 -13.89 6.22 -20.02
CA ASN A 183 -15.22 5.67 -20.29
C ASN A 183 -15.18 4.45 -21.22
N GLY A 184 -14.35 4.48 -22.27
CA GLY A 184 -14.16 3.34 -23.18
C GLY A 184 -13.61 2.06 -22.52
N LEU A 185 -13.10 2.14 -21.28
CA LEU A 185 -12.67 0.98 -20.48
C LEU A 185 -13.71 0.56 -19.43
N GLY A 186 -14.90 1.18 -19.43
CA GLY A 186 -15.96 0.98 -18.42
C GLY A 186 -15.80 1.85 -17.16
N SER A 187 -15.01 2.93 -17.21
CA SER A 187 -14.84 3.87 -16.10
C SER A 187 -15.91 4.96 -16.11
N SER A 188 -16.53 5.22 -14.97
CA SER A 188 -17.35 6.41 -14.71
C SER A 188 -16.53 7.71 -14.61
N TYR A 189 -15.21 7.59 -14.47
CA TYR A 189 -14.30 8.70 -14.24
C TYR A 189 -13.21 8.78 -15.30
N ASP A 190 -12.76 9.99 -15.61
CA ASP A 190 -11.67 10.26 -16.55
C ASP A 190 -10.48 10.89 -15.83
N PHE A 191 -9.44 10.08 -15.62
CA PHE A 191 -8.19 10.53 -15.01
C PHE A 191 -7.02 9.62 -15.40
N THR A 192 -5.80 10.11 -15.24
CA THR A 192 -4.58 9.31 -15.42
C THR A 192 -3.78 9.34 -14.13
N ARG A 193 -3.29 8.18 -13.71
CA ARG A 193 -2.45 8.02 -12.52
C ARG A 193 -1.04 7.64 -12.92
N TYR A 194 -0.05 8.33 -12.38
CA TYR A 194 1.36 8.01 -12.48
C TYR A 194 1.89 7.65 -11.10
N ARG A 195 2.56 6.50 -10.96
CA ARG A 195 3.13 6.06 -9.68
C ARG A 195 4.61 5.79 -9.85
N LEU A 196 5.40 6.25 -8.88
CA LEU A 196 6.82 5.95 -8.79
C LEU A 196 7.16 5.56 -7.35
N ASP A 197 7.68 4.35 -7.15
CA ASP A 197 8.15 3.85 -5.87
C ASP A 197 9.63 3.48 -5.97
N LEU A 198 10.46 4.26 -5.30
CA LEU A 198 11.90 4.10 -5.26
C LEU A 198 12.31 3.69 -3.85
N ARG A 199 13.03 2.58 -3.71
CA ARG A 199 13.55 2.13 -2.43
C ARG A 199 15.02 1.76 -2.52
N LYS A 200 15.80 2.14 -1.53
CA LYS A 200 17.23 1.82 -1.45
C LYS A 200 17.60 1.34 -0.06
N TYR A 201 18.37 0.27 0.02
CA TYR A 201 18.80 -0.36 1.27
C TYR A 201 20.33 -0.38 1.33
N PHE A 202 20.88 0.26 2.35
CA PHE A 202 22.30 0.30 2.63
C PHE A 202 22.59 -0.59 3.83
N PRO A 203 23.28 -1.73 3.63
CA PRO A 203 23.82 -2.50 4.74
C PRO A 203 24.94 -1.68 5.38
N LEU A 204 24.94 -1.60 6.70
CA LEU A 204 25.96 -0.93 7.50
C LEU A 204 26.76 -1.99 8.28
N PHE A 205 27.36 -1.60 9.41
CA PHE A 205 28.05 -2.51 10.30
C PHE A 205 27.06 -3.41 11.08
N SER A 206 27.53 -4.56 11.56
CA SER A 206 26.77 -5.45 12.46
C SER A 206 25.36 -5.83 11.99
N SER A 207 25.13 -5.94 10.67
CA SER A 207 23.81 -6.18 10.06
C SER A 207 22.77 -5.07 10.25
N HIS A 208 23.19 -3.87 10.67
CA HIS A 208 22.33 -2.69 10.67
C HIS A 208 21.99 -2.30 9.22
N VAL A 209 20.82 -1.68 9.03
CA VAL A 209 20.35 -1.27 7.70
C VAL A 209 19.82 0.15 7.76
N LEU A 210 20.26 0.98 6.83
CA LEU A 210 19.63 2.26 6.54
C LEU A 210 18.80 2.11 5.25
N ALA A 211 17.49 2.32 5.36
CA ALA A 211 16.55 2.16 4.27
C ALA A 211 15.90 3.51 3.94
N PHE A 212 15.73 3.77 2.65
CA PHE A 212 15.06 4.96 2.13
C PHE A 212 13.95 4.56 1.18
N GLN A 213 12.86 5.31 1.21
CA GLN A 213 11.77 5.22 0.23
C GLN A 213 11.39 6.62 -0.26
N GLY A 214 11.25 6.76 -1.57
CA GLY A 214 10.53 7.86 -2.20
C GLY A 214 9.32 7.32 -2.94
N TYR A 215 8.12 7.71 -2.51
CA TYR A 215 6.85 7.28 -3.07
C TYR A 215 6.09 8.48 -3.62
N PHE A 216 5.80 8.45 -4.92
CA PHE A 216 5.14 9.52 -5.65
C PHE A 216 3.88 8.94 -6.31
N ASN A 217 2.75 9.61 -6.14
CA ASN A 217 1.50 9.26 -6.81
C ASN A 217 0.89 10.54 -7.36
N LEU A 218 0.94 10.71 -8.67
CA LEU A 218 0.50 11.92 -9.36
C LEU A 218 -0.75 11.59 -10.17
N ILE A 219 -1.78 12.43 -10.09
CA ILE A 219 -3.05 12.20 -10.76
C ILE A 219 -3.44 13.45 -11.55
N THR A 220 -3.81 13.26 -12.81
CA THR A 220 -4.38 14.31 -13.68
C THR A 220 -5.81 13.94 -14.07
N GLY A 221 -6.66 14.93 -14.29
CA GLY A 221 -8.09 14.73 -14.55
C GLY A 221 -8.92 14.69 -13.26
N ASN A 222 -10.03 13.94 -13.30
CA ASN A 222 -11.07 13.97 -12.27
C ASN A 222 -11.27 12.57 -11.65
N PRO A 223 -10.36 12.13 -10.76
CA PRO A 223 -10.54 10.89 -10.02
C PRO A 223 -11.65 11.05 -8.96
N PRO A 224 -12.36 9.97 -8.59
CA PRO A 224 -13.23 9.99 -7.43
C PRO A 224 -12.39 10.08 -6.14
N PHE A 225 -12.97 10.64 -5.07
CA PHE A 225 -12.23 10.94 -3.84
C PHE A 225 -11.58 9.71 -3.18
N GLN A 226 -12.14 8.52 -3.41
CA GLN A 226 -11.63 7.23 -2.92
C GLN A 226 -10.34 6.80 -3.60
N MET A 227 -10.06 7.36 -4.78
CA MET A 227 -8.90 7.07 -5.61
C MET A 227 -7.86 8.20 -5.63
N LEU A 228 -8.05 9.23 -4.81
CA LEU A 228 -7.04 10.23 -4.53
C LEU A 228 -5.84 9.61 -3.80
N SER A 229 -4.73 10.32 -3.81
CA SER A 229 -3.54 9.96 -3.05
C SER A 229 -3.79 10.18 -1.56
N LEU A 230 -3.39 9.23 -0.70
CA LEU A 230 -3.68 9.23 0.74
C LEU A 230 -2.38 9.19 1.55
N ILE A 231 -2.23 10.13 2.49
CA ILE A 231 -1.18 10.09 3.51
C ILE A 231 -1.63 9.27 4.73
N GLY A 232 -0.71 8.52 5.33
CA GLY A 232 -0.91 7.83 6.60
C GLY A 232 -1.14 6.32 6.48
N GLY A 233 -1.38 5.71 7.63
CA GLY A 233 -1.53 4.26 7.79
C GLY A 233 -0.21 3.56 8.09
N GLN A 234 -0.21 2.23 7.94
CA GLN A 234 0.89 1.38 8.43
C GLN A 234 2.17 1.38 7.58
N ASN A 235 2.14 1.91 6.35
CA ASN A 235 3.25 1.81 5.40
C ASN A 235 3.84 3.17 4.99
N LEU A 236 3.01 4.21 4.90
CA LEU A 236 3.40 5.56 4.50
C LEU A 236 3.03 6.53 5.61
N MET A 237 4.00 7.31 6.11
CA MET A 237 3.76 8.36 7.11
C MET A 237 3.07 7.84 8.38
N ARG A 238 3.59 6.72 8.94
CA ARG A 238 3.09 6.10 10.18
C ARG A 238 2.97 7.13 11.29
N GLY A 239 1.83 7.12 11.97
CA GLY A 239 1.43 8.14 12.94
C GLY A 239 0.11 8.78 12.50
N TYR A 240 0.02 9.18 11.23
CA TYR A 240 -1.24 9.66 10.66
C TYR A 240 -2.22 8.53 10.40
N TYR A 241 -3.51 8.80 10.65
CA TYR A 241 -4.60 7.96 10.16
C TYR A 241 -4.57 7.93 8.62
N ARG A 242 -4.74 6.76 8.01
CA ARG A 242 -4.72 6.63 6.55
C ARG A 242 -5.81 7.48 5.90
N GLY A 243 -5.42 8.39 5.02
CA GLY A 243 -6.32 9.32 4.36
C GLY A 243 -6.68 10.54 5.20
N ARG A 244 -5.91 10.84 6.26
CA ARG A 244 -6.00 12.09 7.03
C ARG A 244 -5.85 13.32 6.13
N PHE A 245 -4.88 13.26 5.21
CA PHE A 245 -4.79 14.18 4.08
C PHE A 245 -4.96 13.39 2.79
N ARG A 246 -5.71 13.96 1.86
CA ARG A 246 -5.92 13.39 0.53
C ARG A 246 -5.98 14.47 -0.54
N ASP A 247 -5.35 14.22 -1.66
CA ASP A 247 -5.47 15.05 -2.86
C ASP A 247 -4.97 14.28 -4.09
N LYS A 248 -5.01 14.88 -5.28
CA LYS A 248 -4.61 14.23 -6.53
C LYS A 248 -3.15 13.79 -6.50
N ASN A 249 -2.25 14.68 -6.11
CA ASN A 249 -0.82 14.43 -6.13
C ASN A 249 -0.30 14.21 -4.73
N MET A 250 0.68 13.32 -4.59
CA MET A 250 1.35 13.03 -3.32
C MET A 250 2.82 12.77 -3.54
N ILE A 251 3.62 13.31 -2.61
CA ILE A 251 5.05 13.04 -2.48
C ILE A 251 5.31 12.60 -1.05
N VAL A 252 5.91 11.43 -0.86
CA VAL A 252 6.30 10.90 0.45
C VAL A 252 7.74 10.42 0.37
N LEU A 253 8.58 10.93 1.27
CA LEU A 253 9.93 10.49 1.52
C LEU A 253 10.00 9.87 2.92
N GLN A 254 10.57 8.67 3.04
CA GLN A 254 10.72 7.99 4.32
C GLN A 254 12.12 7.42 4.47
N MET A 255 12.57 7.38 5.71
CA MET A 255 13.82 6.76 6.12
C MET A 255 13.58 5.85 7.31
N GLU A 256 14.20 4.67 7.31
CA GLU A 256 14.23 3.75 8.44
C GLU A 256 15.67 3.36 8.76
N TYR A 257 16.01 3.41 10.04
CA TYR A 257 17.22 2.81 10.58
C TYR A 257 16.87 1.54 11.36
N ARG A 258 17.24 0.39 10.82
CA ARG A 258 16.91 -0.94 11.35
C ARG A 258 18.12 -1.50 12.09
N VAL A 259 17.92 -1.85 13.35
CA VAL A 259 18.94 -2.31 14.29
C VAL A 259 18.62 -3.74 14.70
N PRO A 260 19.46 -4.73 14.35
CA PRO A 260 19.38 -6.04 14.98
C PRO A 260 19.78 -5.89 16.45
N LEU A 261 18.95 -6.42 17.34
CA LEU A 261 19.25 -6.45 18.77
C LEU A 261 19.80 -7.84 19.12
N PHE A 262 19.09 -8.62 19.93
CA PHE A 262 19.52 -9.95 20.33
C PHE A 262 18.63 -11.04 19.75
N ARG A 263 19.25 -12.14 19.30
CA ARG A 263 18.57 -13.34 18.76
C ARG A 263 17.60 -12.99 17.63
N LYS A 264 16.30 -13.07 17.91
CA LYS A 264 15.20 -12.84 16.96
C LYS A 264 14.62 -11.42 17.08
N LEU A 265 15.16 -10.59 17.97
CA LEU A 265 14.67 -9.24 18.19
C LEU A 265 15.45 -8.21 17.39
N GLY A 266 14.71 -7.23 16.87
CA GLY A 266 15.26 -6.03 16.27
C GLY A 266 14.45 -4.81 16.69
N MET A 267 14.99 -3.64 16.41
CA MET A 267 14.34 -2.36 16.58
C MET A 267 14.49 -1.54 15.30
N VAL A 268 13.56 -0.61 15.06
CA VAL A 268 13.65 0.37 14.00
C VAL A 268 13.41 1.76 14.58
N GLY A 269 14.11 2.76 14.06
CA GLY A 269 13.72 4.17 14.13
C GLY A 269 13.35 4.65 12.74
N PHE A 270 12.30 5.46 12.61
CA PHE A 270 11.83 5.92 11.31
C PHE A 270 11.40 7.37 11.30
N LEU A 271 11.56 7.99 10.14
CA LEU A 271 11.13 9.35 9.83
C LEU A 271 10.38 9.35 8.51
N GLY A 272 9.34 10.17 8.42
CA GLY A 272 8.56 10.39 7.21
C GLY A 272 8.32 11.87 6.98
N PHE A 273 8.40 12.27 5.73
CA PHE A 273 8.18 13.62 5.25
C PHE A 273 7.35 13.56 3.98
N GLY A 274 6.19 14.21 3.93
CA GLY A 274 5.36 14.14 2.74
C GLY A 274 4.18 15.08 2.74
N ASP A 275 3.60 15.27 1.56
CA ASP A 275 2.45 16.13 1.36
C ASP A 275 1.55 15.63 0.23
N VAL A 276 0.33 16.14 0.20
CA VAL A 276 -0.63 16.02 -0.91
C VAL A 276 -0.90 17.39 -1.50
N ALA A 277 -1.28 17.47 -2.77
CA ALA A 277 -1.69 18.72 -3.41
C ALA A 277 -2.53 18.48 -4.67
N ASP A 278 -3.40 19.44 -5.02
CA ASP A 278 -4.22 19.36 -6.23
C ASP A 278 -3.36 19.36 -7.51
N ASN A 279 -2.25 20.09 -7.50
CA ASN A 279 -1.28 20.15 -8.60
C ASN A 279 0.16 20.06 -8.09
N VAL A 280 1.07 19.55 -8.92
CA VAL A 280 2.50 19.42 -8.57
C VAL A 280 3.15 20.77 -8.25
N GLY A 281 2.68 21.87 -8.86
CA GLY A 281 3.17 23.22 -8.57
C GLY A 281 2.73 23.79 -7.22
N ASN A 282 1.75 23.16 -6.55
CA ASN A 282 1.19 23.64 -5.28
C ASN A 282 1.91 23.08 -4.05
N PHE A 283 2.92 22.22 -4.24
CA PHE A 283 3.75 21.75 -3.13
C PHE A 283 4.57 22.91 -2.55
N VAL A 284 4.33 23.21 -1.28
CA VAL A 284 5.06 24.24 -0.52
C VAL A 284 5.69 23.57 0.69
N LEU A 285 7.02 23.67 0.84
CA LEU A 285 7.78 22.99 1.90
C LEU A 285 7.24 23.23 3.32
N ARG A 286 6.63 24.39 3.58
CA ARG A 286 6.02 24.73 4.87
C ARG A 286 4.83 23.85 5.22
N ASP A 287 4.08 23.38 4.22
CA ASP A 287 2.85 22.62 4.43
C ASP A 287 3.12 21.12 4.52
N PHE A 288 4.36 20.68 4.24
CA PHE A 288 4.71 19.27 4.35
C PHE A 288 4.52 18.74 5.77
N LYS A 289 4.01 17.52 5.83
CA LYS A 289 3.73 16.80 7.04
C LYS A 289 4.96 16.00 7.41
N TYR A 290 5.24 15.94 8.70
CA TYR A 290 6.32 15.15 9.26
C TYR A 290 5.73 14.06 10.16
N SER A 291 6.41 12.92 10.20
CA SER A 291 6.13 11.83 11.13
C SER A 291 7.45 11.23 11.60
N ALA A 292 7.48 10.76 12.84
CA ALA A 292 8.62 10.09 13.41
C ALA A 292 8.16 8.94 14.29
N GLY A 293 8.99 7.94 14.50
CA GLY A 293 8.62 6.86 15.38
C GLY A 293 9.68 5.79 15.51
N PHE A 294 9.32 4.76 16.25
CA PHE A 294 10.15 3.60 16.46
C PHE A 294 9.29 2.34 16.48
N GLY A 295 9.93 1.19 16.35
CA GLY A 295 9.22 -0.07 16.41
C GLY A 295 10.10 -1.24 16.77
N PHE A 296 9.47 -2.32 17.18
CA PHE A 296 10.12 -3.59 17.49
C PHE A 296 9.87 -4.60 16.38
N ARG A 297 10.83 -5.51 16.20
CA ARG A 297 10.76 -6.60 15.24
C ARG A 297 10.96 -7.92 15.97
N TYR A 298 10.11 -8.90 15.68
CA TYR A 298 10.32 -10.28 16.08
C TYR A 298 10.41 -11.17 14.83
N LEU A 299 11.56 -11.81 14.66
CA LEU A 299 11.86 -12.71 13.54
C LEU A 299 11.11 -14.02 13.71
N LEU A 300 9.94 -14.11 13.06
CA LEU A 300 9.07 -15.27 13.11
C LEU A 300 9.67 -16.46 12.34
N ASN A 301 10.12 -16.22 11.11
CA ASN A 301 10.78 -17.22 10.27
C ASN A 301 12.20 -16.78 9.87
N PRO A 302 13.25 -17.36 10.48
CA PRO A 302 14.63 -17.03 10.16
C PRO A 302 15.07 -17.37 8.73
N GLN A 303 14.49 -18.39 8.10
CA GLN A 303 14.87 -18.84 6.75
C GLN A 303 14.44 -17.81 5.71
N GLU A 304 13.20 -17.33 5.82
CA GLU A 304 12.61 -16.35 4.88
C GLU A 304 12.80 -14.90 5.34
N LYS A 305 13.33 -14.68 6.55
CA LYS A 305 13.47 -13.38 7.22
C LYS A 305 12.15 -12.63 7.41
N ILE A 306 11.11 -13.36 7.80
CA ILE A 306 9.79 -12.77 8.03
C ILE A 306 9.73 -12.21 9.46
N ASN A 307 9.51 -10.91 9.58
CA ASN A 307 9.34 -10.21 10.86
C ASN A 307 7.86 -9.98 11.16
N VAL A 308 7.50 -10.07 12.44
CA VAL A 308 6.33 -9.37 12.99
C VAL A 308 6.83 -8.03 13.51
N ARG A 309 6.13 -6.95 13.15
CA ARG A 309 6.45 -5.60 13.60
C ARG A 309 5.40 -5.08 14.56
N LEU A 310 5.88 -4.31 15.55
CA LEU A 310 5.08 -3.43 16.40
C LEU A 310 5.67 -2.01 16.25
N ASP A 311 4.98 -1.13 15.53
CA ASP A 311 5.42 0.24 15.26
C ASP A 311 4.59 1.24 16.07
N PHE A 312 5.27 2.26 16.57
CA PHE A 312 4.73 3.43 17.27
C PHE A 312 5.09 4.68 16.46
N GLY A 313 4.12 5.23 15.75
CA GLY A 313 4.28 6.43 14.92
C GLY A 313 3.68 7.65 15.60
N PHE A 314 4.39 8.76 15.55
CA PHE A 314 4.02 10.05 16.10
C PHE A 314 3.98 11.09 14.98
N CYS A 315 2.95 11.92 15.00
CA CYS A 315 2.88 13.13 14.20
C CYS A 315 2.25 14.26 15.02
N ASN A 316 2.12 15.46 14.45
CA ASN A 316 1.64 16.64 15.16
C ASN A 316 0.19 16.47 15.67
N GLU A 317 -0.63 15.69 14.98
CA GLU A 317 -2.07 15.59 15.24
C GLU A 317 -2.46 14.28 15.93
N SER A 318 -1.65 13.23 15.79
CA SER A 318 -2.06 11.89 16.22
C SER A 318 -0.90 10.96 16.51
N PHE A 319 -1.27 9.85 17.15
CA PHE A 319 -0.38 8.74 17.48
C PHE A 319 -0.98 7.44 16.93
N GLY A 320 -0.16 6.69 16.21
CA GLY A 320 -0.52 5.44 15.58
C GLY A 320 0.24 4.26 16.18
N VAL A 321 -0.47 3.19 16.51
CA VAL A 321 0.13 1.89 16.84
C VAL A 321 -0.20 0.93 15.72
N TYR A 322 0.80 0.18 15.25
CA TYR A 322 0.64 -0.77 14.16
C TYR A 322 1.27 -2.11 14.52
N ILE A 323 0.50 -3.19 14.40
CA ILE A 323 1.03 -4.57 14.44
C ILE A 323 0.84 -5.15 13.05
N ALA A 324 1.90 -5.60 12.40
CA ALA A 324 1.78 -6.24 11.09
C ALA A 324 2.88 -7.28 10.84
N VAL A 325 2.77 -8.01 9.74
CA VAL A 325 3.82 -8.91 9.25
C VAL A 325 4.59 -8.19 8.14
N SER A 326 5.90 -8.43 8.06
CA SER A 326 6.91 -7.80 7.18
C SER A 326 7.23 -6.33 7.51
N GLU A 327 8.27 -5.81 6.86
CA GLU A 327 8.68 -4.41 6.98
C GLU A 327 7.69 -3.45 6.30
N ALA A 328 7.74 -2.16 6.65
CA ALA A 328 6.85 -1.14 6.08
C ALA A 328 7.05 -0.95 4.57
N PHE A 329 8.30 -1.09 4.12
CA PHE A 329 8.73 -0.99 2.74
C PHE A 329 10.02 -1.77 2.47
#